data_AF-A0A960QQG8-F1
#
_entry.id   AF-A0A960QQG8-F1
#
_cell.length_a   1.000
_cell.length_b   1.000
_cell.length_c   1.000
_cell.angle_alpha   90.00
_cell.angle_beta   90.00
_cell.angle_gamma   90.00
#
_symmetry.space_group_name_H-M   'P 1'
#
loop_
_entity.id
_entity.type
_entity.pdbx_description
1 polymer ?
#
loop_
_entity_poly.entity_id
_entity_poly.type
_entity_poly.pdbx_seq_one_letter_code
_entity_poly.pdbx_strand_id
1 'polypeptide(L)'
;MRLTIKYLTLFLLCTFFTCAQAESFKLSYQTISASEIEKNPKYQNLKQFDPGHHQTIIKIQGLPESESYILKWERPLLIKSLRQREYTKEVFTRLKDFLGEDELLLVTSSRGFMPGEKVTWTLETQDGASISEKAEIIPHPIMLEVPMGGAKLKAELVSLKPTYYEMYLEGIQTFEKLNLRSFSSGETIDKDFHYTQGSCIALMPGVIGKEGGLCDLTLTRQKGAKFKLRLPWGDEVLDYLKGDKDPIILEFTQISNKVKSLK
;
A
#
# COMPACT_ATOMS: atom_id res chain seq x y z
N MET A 1 -52.86 -40.78 -31.26
CA MET A 1 -52.41 -40.59 -29.86
C MET A 1 -50.92 -40.88 -29.77
N ARG A 2 -50.19 -40.11 -28.97
CA ARG A 2 -48.72 -40.11 -28.73
C ARG A 2 -47.91 -39.11 -29.57
N LEU A 3 -47.94 -37.85 -29.10
CA LEU A 3 -46.74 -37.03 -28.96
C LEU A 3 -45.63 -37.86 -28.32
N THR A 4 -44.42 -37.87 -28.87
CA THR A 4 -43.21 -38.02 -28.05
C THR A 4 -41.95 -37.65 -28.85
N ILE A 5 -41.25 -36.63 -28.34
CA ILE A 5 -39.77 -36.54 -28.35
C ILE A 5 -39.13 -36.18 -29.70
N LYS A 6 -39.34 -34.93 -30.16
CA LYS A 6 -38.37 -34.24 -31.05
C LYS A 6 -37.70 -33.02 -30.41
N TYR A 7 -37.99 -32.74 -29.14
CA TYR A 7 -37.42 -31.62 -28.38
C TYR A 7 -36.40 -32.02 -27.31
N LEU A 8 -36.13 -33.33 -27.12
CA LEU A 8 -35.19 -33.79 -26.11
C LEU A 8 -33.72 -33.81 -26.59
N THR A 9 -33.49 -33.68 -27.90
CA THR A 9 -32.14 -33.54 -28.46
C THR A 9 -31.62 -32.09 -28.49
N LEU A 10 -32.47 -31.09 -28.19
CA LEU A 10 -32.05 -29.69 -28.11
C LEU A 10 -31.74 -29.23 -26.68
N PHE A 11 -32.16 -29.98 -25.65
CA PHE A 11 -31.91 -29.63 -24.25
C PHE A 11 -30.67 -30.31 -23.64
N LEU A 12 -30.11 -31.30 -24.33
CA LEU A 12 -28.92 -32.06 -23.89
C LEU A 12 -27.60 -31.51 -24.44
N LEU A 13 -27.65 -30.42 -25.22
CA LEU A 13 -26.47 -29.67 -25.69
C LEU A 13 -26.26 -28.35 -24.92
N CYS A 14 -27.11 -28.05 -23.93
CA CYS A 14 -26.91 -26.92 -23.02
C CYS A 14 -26.35 -27.33 -21.64
N THR A 15 -26.07 -28.62 -21.40
CA THR A 15 -25.75 -29.13 -20.05
C THR A 15 -24.27 -29.34 -19.73
N PHE A 16 -23.31 -28.88 -20.54
CA PHE A 16 -21.90 -28.88 -20.12
C PHE A 16 -21.09 -27.64 -20.58
N PHE A 17 -21.77 -26.52 -20.83
CA PHE A 17 -21.17 -25.19 -20.73
C PHE A 17 -21.56 -24.53 -19.41
N THR A 18 -21.61 -25.30 -18.32
CA THR A 18 -21.04 -24.76 -17.09
C THR A 18 -19.54 -24.83 -17.31
N CYS A 19 -18.96 -23.76 -17.86
CA CYS A 19 -17.63 -23.39 -17.40
C CYS A 19 -17.73 -23.50 -15.89
N ALA A 20 -17.11 -24.53 -15.31
CA ALA A 20 -16.63 -24.43 -13.95
C ALA A 20 -15.70 -23.23 -14.03
N GLN A 21 -16.27 -22.05 -13.79
CA GLN A 21 -15.53 -20.84 -13.55
C GLN A 21 -14.74 -21.22 -12.32
N ALA A 22 -13.49 -21.62 -12.53
CA ALA A 22 -12.58 -21.98 -11.46
C ALA A 22 -12.75 -20.87 -10.42
N GLU A 23 -13.22 -21.22 -9.23
CA GLU A 23 -13.46 -20.23 -8.18
C GLU A 23 -12.13 -19.52 -7.98
N SER A 24 -12.02 -18.32 -8.52
CA SER A 24 -10.82 -17.51 -8.40
C SER A 24 -10.77 -17.09 -6.95
N PHE A 25 -9.70 -17.48 -6.24
CA PHE A 25 -9.49 -17.03 -4.89
C PHE A 25 -9.26 -15.50 -4.89
N LYS A 26 -9.24 -14.86 -3.73
CA LYS A 26 -9.03 -13.42 -3.64
C LYS A 26 -7.98 -13.07 -2.61
N LEU A 27 -7.16 -12.10 -2.96
CA LEU A 27 -6.22 -11.46 -2.05
C LEU A 27 -6.77 -10.08 -1.67
N SER A 28 -6.82 -9.81 -0.37
CA SER A 28 -6.94 -8.45 0.16
C SER A 28 -5.81 -8.20 1.13
N TYR A 29 -5.55 -6.94 1.49
CA TYR A 29 -4.48 -6.64 2.41
C TYR A 29 -4.76 -5.43 3.28
N GLN A 30 -4.05 -5.37 4.40
CA GLN A 30 -4.00 -4.23 5.28
C GLN A 30 -2.58 -4.08 5.83
N THR A 31 -2.01 -2.89 5.68
CA THR A 31 -0.72 -2.57 6.30
C THR A 31 -0.96 -1.89 7.65
N ILE A 32 -0.43 -2.49 8.72
CA ILE A 32 -0.47 -1.99 10.08
C ILE A 32 0.82 -1.23 10.35
N SER A 33 0.71 0.01 10.85
CA SER A 33 1.88 0.82 11.11
C SER A 33 2.68 0.27 12.30
N ALA A 34 4.00 0.54 12.36
CA ALA A 34 4.83 0.11 13.48
C ALA A 34 4.31 0.69 14.80
N SER A 35 3.87 1.95 14.78
CA SER A 35 3.27 2.61 15.95
C SER A 35 1.94 2.02 16.38
N GLU A 36 1.13 1.50 15.45
CA GLU A 36 -0.14 0.82 15.77
C GLU A 36 0.13 -0.58 16.35
N ILE A 37 1.13 -1.31 15.82
CA ILE A 37 1.59 -2.59 16.38
C ILE A 37 2.03 -2.44 17.83
N GLU A 38 2.69 -1.32 18.17
CA GLU A 38 3.09 -1.02 19.54
C GLU A 38 1.91 -0.85 20.50
N LYS A 39 0.84 -0.20 20.04
CA LYS A 39 -0.27 0.29 20.88
C LYS A 39 -1.47 -0.64 20.94
N ASN A 40 -1.75 -1.39 19.86
CA ASN A 40 -2.98 -2.15 19.71
C ASN A 40 -2.77 -3.62 20.13
N PRO A 41 -3.43 -4.10 21.21
CA PRO A 41 -3.25 -5.48 21.71
C PRO A 41 -3.49 -6.55 20.65
N LYS A 42 -4.38 -6.30 19.68
CA LYS A 42 -4.65 -7.23 18.56
C LYS A 42 -3.39 -7.51 17.74
N TYR A 43 -2.54 -6.50 17.56
CA TYR A 43 -1.39 -6.56 16.66
C TYR A 43 -0.06 -6.67 17.38
N GLN A 44 -0.01 -6.58 18.70
CA GLN A 44 1.25 -6.63 19.47
C GLN A 44 2.06 -7.90 19.21
N ASN A 45 1.38 -9.01 18.98
CA ASN A 45 1.97 -10.28 18.61
C ASN A 45 2.78 -10.23 17.29
N LEU A 46 2.52 -9.25 16.41
CA LEU A 46 3.27 -9.08 15.16
C LEU A 46 4.72 -8.63 15.38
N LYS A 47 5.04 -8.07 16.55
CA LYS A 47 6.42 -7.64 16.89
C LYS A 47 7.44 -8.77 16.83
N GLN A 48 7.01 -10.02 17.04
CA GLN A 48 7.89 -11.17 16.99
C GLN A 48 8.41 -11.47 15.58
N PHE A 49 7.71 -11.00 14.53
CA PHE A 49 8.13 -11.21 13.16
C PHE A 49 9.23 -10.22 12.76
N ASP A 50 9.00 -8.93 13.02
CA ASP A 50 9.97 -7.89 12.74
C ASP A 50 9.65 -6.59 13.52
N PRO A 51 10.27 -6.38 14.70
CA PRO A 51 9.96 -5.25 15.56
C PRO A 51 10.40 -3.92 14.93
N GLY A 52 9.62 -2.86 15.14
CA GLY A 52 9.91 -1.52 14.61
C GLY A 52 9.49 -1.26 13.16
N HIS A 53 9.08 -2.30 12.43
CA HIS A 53 8.65 -2.18 11.02
C HIS A 53 7.14 -2.31 10.84
N HIS A 54 6.63 -1.75 9.75
CA HIS A 54 5.22 -1.96 9.36
C HIS A 54 5.02 -3.42 8.96
N GLN A 55 3.83 -3.94 9.21
CA GLN A 55 3.47 -5.31 8.83
C GLN A 55 2.25 -5.27 7.92
N THR A 56 2.35 -5.93 6.77
CA THR A 56 1.22 -6.12 5.87
C THR A 56 0.62 -7.49 6.12
N ILE A 57 -0.64 -7.50 6.50
CA ILE A 57 -1.46 -8.71 6.58
C ILE A 57 -2.14 -8.87 5.22
N ILE A 58 -1.86 -9.96 4.53
CA ILE A 58 -2.50 -10.35 3.28
C ILE A 58 -3.52 -11.44 3.61
N LYS A 59 -4.80 -11.15 3.40
CA LYS A 59 -5.90 -12.07 3.63
C LYS A 59 -6.24 -12.83 2.35
N ILE A 60 -6.44 -14.14 2.49
CA ILE A 60 -6.60 -15.07 1.38
C ILE A 60 -7.97 -15.74 1.53
N GLN A 61 -8.86 -15.47 0.57
CA GLN A 61 -10.23 -15.99 0.53
C GLN A 61 -10.36 -17.05 -0.56
N GLY A 62 -10.85 -18.24 -0.21
CA GLY A 62 -11.13 -19.29 -1.20
C GLY A 62 -9.89 -19.95 -1.80
N LEU A 63 -8.77 -20.01 -1.07
CA LEU A 63 -7.52 -20.61 -1.57
C LEU A 63 -7.76 -22.08 -2.00
N PRO A 64 -7.54 -22.44 -3.28
CA PRO A 64 -7.68 -23.81 -3.76
C PRO A 64 -6.69 -24.75 -3.05
N GLU A 65 -7.05 -26.03 -2.92
CA GLU A 65 -6.14 -27.05 -2.38
C GLU A 65 -4.97 -27.29 -3.36
N SER A 66 -3.76 -27.29 -2.84
CA SER A 66 -2.53 -27.59 -3.59
C SER A 66 -1.46 -28.13 -2.63
N GLU A 67 -0.51 -28.92 -3.14
CA GLU A 67 0.61 -29.41 -2.33
C GLU A 67 1.49 -28.26 -1.84
N SER A 68 1.70 -27.26 -2.69
CA SER A 68 2.43 -26.05 -2.35
C SER A 68 1.98 -24.85 -3.17
N TYR A 69 2.32 -23.68 -2.62
CA TYR A 69 1.97 -22.38 -3.19
C TYR A 69 3.25 -21.57 -3.36
N ILE A 70 3.35 -20.87 -4.49
CA ILE A 70 4.46 -19.97 -4.74
C ILE A 70 3.94 -18.55 -4.55
N LEU A 71 4.62 -17.81 -3.69
CA LEU A 71 4.44 -16.38 -3.58
C LEU A 71 5.57 -15.67 -4.31
N LYS A 72 5.21 -14.90 -5.34
CA LYS A 72 6.10 -14.02 -6.08
C LYS A 72 5.87 -12.58 -5.67
N TRP A 73 6.92 -11.79 -5.64
CA TRP A 73 6.78 -10.33 -5.56
C TRP A 73 7.71 -9.62 -6.52
N GLU A 74 7.15 -8.64 -7.20
CA GLU A 74 7.80 -7.83 -8.23
C GLU A 74 7.89 -6.39 -7.75
N ARG A 75 9.07 -5.79 -7.92
CA ARG A 75 9.36 -4.42 -7.51
C ARG A 75 9.68 -3.59 -8.75
N PRO A 76 8.72 -2.87 -9.33
CA PRO A 76 8.87 -2.21 -10.64
C PRO A 76 10.04 -1.21 -10.70
N LEU A 77 10.40 -0.62 -9.57
CA LEU A 77 11.49 0.36 -9.47
C LEU A 77 12.89 -0.28 -9.51
N LEU A 78 12.99 -1.61 -9.36
CA LEU A 78 14.25 -2.34 -9.32
C LEU A 78 14.35 -3.33 -10.49
N ILE A 79 15.46 -3.27 -11.23
CA ILE A 79 15.71 -4.17 -12.36
C ILE A 79 15.85 -5.61 -11.86
N LYS A 80 15.17 -6.57 -12.52
CA LYS A 80 15.24 -8.02 -12.20
C LYS A 80 14.95 -8.36 -10.74
N SER A 81 13.95 -7.70 -10.17
CA SER A 81 13.61 -7.79 -8.75
C SER A 81 12.59 -8.89 -8.39
N LEU A 82 12.23 -9.75 -9.34
CA LEU A 82 11.34 -10.88 -9.08
C LEU A 82 11.98 -11.78 -8.03
N ARG A 83 11.31 -11.89 -6.88
CA ARG A 83 11.63 -12.85 -5.84
C ARG A 83 10.46 -13.79 -5.67
N GLN A 84 10.75 -15.00 -5.22
CA GLN A 84 9.72 -15.98 -4.94
C GLN A 84 10.03 -16.78 -3.69
N ARG A 85 9.00 -17.29 -3.04
CA ARG A 85 9.10 -18.19 -1.90
C ARG A 85 7.95 -19.18 -1.92
N GLU A 86 8.28 -20.44 -1.65
CA GLU A 86 7.32 -21.53 -1.55
C GLU A 86 6.74 -21.61 -0.12
N TYR A 87 5.45 -21.94 -0.05
CA TYR A 87 4.68 -22.07 1.18
C TYR A 87 3.78 -23.30 1.11
N THR A 88 3.51 -23.90 2.26
CA THR A 88 2.45 -24.89 2.43
C THR A 88 1.22 -24.25 3.07
N LYS A 89 0.04 -24.88 2.94
CA LYS A 89 -1.21 -24.35 3.50
C LYS A 89 -1.18 -24.21 5.02
N GLU A 90 -0.40 -25.06 5.70
CA GLU A 90 -0.23 -25.00 7.15
C GLU A 90 0.39 -23.69 7.60
N VAL A 91 1.25 -23.06 6.79
CA VAL A 91 1.84 -21.75 7.12
C VAL A 91 0.74 -20.69 7.22
N PHE A 92 -0.17 -20.65 6.24
CA PHE A 92 -1.27 -19.68 6.23
C PHE A 92 -2.27 -19.93 7.36
N THR A 93 -2.52 -21.20 7.67
CA THR A 93 -3.42 -21.61 8.75
C THR A 93 -2.85 -21.23 10.12
N ARG A 94 -1.56 -21.48 10.36
CA ARG A 94 -0.89 -21.08 11.61
C ARG A 94 -0.93 -19.57 11.83
N LEU A 95 -0.75 -18.77 10.77
CA LEU A 95 -0.82 -17.30 10.86
C LEU A 95 -2.24 -16.81 11.13
N LYS A 96 -3.24 -17.42 10.49
CA LYS A 96 -4.66 -17.20 10.80
C LYS A 96 -4.94 -17.42 12.29
N ASP A 97 -4.60 -18.59 12.81
CA ASP A 97 -4.87 -18.96 14.20
C ASP A 97 -4.10 -18.07 15.18
N PHE A 98 -2.86 -17.71 14.84
CA PHE A 98 -2.01 -16.84 15.63
C PHE A 98 -2.59 -15.41 15.79
N LEU A 99 -3.28 -14.90 14.76
CA LEU A 99 -3.92 -13.58 14.78
C LEU A 99 -5.40 -13.61 15.15
N GLY A 100 -5.98 -14.80 15.35
CA GLY A 100 -7.40 -14.96 15.67
C GLY A 100 -8.33 -14.43 14.57
N GLU A 101 -7.94 -14.60 13.31
CA GLU A 101 -8.72 -14.17 12.15
C GLU A 101 -9.47 -15.36 11.53
N ASP A 102 -10.52 -15.09 10.76
CA ASP A 102 -11.34 -16.14 10.14
C ASP A 102 -10.74 -16.66 8.81
N GLU A 103 -9.93 -15.84 8.16
CA GLU A 103 -9.39 -16.07 6.82
C GLU A 103 -7.93 -16.54 6.88
N LEU A 104 -7.48 -17.28 5.86
CA LEU A 104 -6.07 -17.65 5.73
C LEU A 104 -5.23 -16.39 5.52
N LEU A 105 -4.05 -16.32 6.15
CA LEU A 105 -3.24 -15.11 6.14
C LEU A 105 -1.80 -15.36 5.75
N LEU A 106 -1.18 -14.31 5.20
CA LEU A 106 0.25 -14.14 5.15
C LEU A 106 0.62 -12.80 5.79
N VAL A 107 1.78 -12.74 6.46
CA VAL A 107 2.30 -11.51 7.07
C VAL A 107 3.66 -11.18 6.47
N THR A 108 3.86 -9.93 6.10
CA THR A 108 5.09 -9.47 5.45
C THR A 108 5.56 -8.15 6.06
N SER A 109 6.87 -8.03 6.28
CA SER A 109 7.46 -6.81 6.85
C SER A 109 7.74 -5.76 5.78
N SER A 110 7.70 -4.48 6.15
CA SER A 110 8.17 -3.37 5.34
C SER A 110 9.70 -3.26 5.25
N ARG A 111 10.44 -4.04 6.05
CA ARG A 111 11.90 -4.07 6.01
C ARG A 111 12.41 -4.43 4.60
N GLY A 112 13.35 -3.62 4.09
CA GLY A 112 13.92 -3.82 2.75
C GLY A 112 13.07 -3.27 1.60
N PHE A 113 11.96 -2.60 1.90
CA PHE A 113 11.12 -1.87 0.94
C PHE A 113 11.30 -0.36 1.10
N MET A 114 11.26 0.36 -0.02
CA MET A 114 11.41 1.81 0.00
C MET A 114 10.08 2.48 0.39
N PRO A 115 10.09 3.60 1.13
CA PRO A 115 8.87 4.33 1.46
C PRO A 115 8.09 4.73 0.21
N GLY A 116 6.79 4.40 0.17
CA GLY A 116 5.90 4.70 -0.95
C GLY A 116 6.06 3.78 -2.16
N GLU A 117 6.95 2.78 -2.11
CA GLU A 117 7.15 1.83 -3.21
C GLU A 117 5.97 0.87 -3.36
N LYS A 118 5.38 0.84 -4.55
CA LYS A 118 4.38 -0.15 -4.94
C LYS A 118 5.05 -1.47 -5.36
N VAL A 119 4.53 -2.57 -4.86
CA VAL A 119 5.01 -3.93 -5.08
C VAL A 119 3.83 -4.80 -5.48
N THR A 120 4.00 -5.62 -6.51
CA THR A 120 2.97 -6.56 -6.94
C THR A 120 3.26 -7.92 -6.35
N TRP A 121 2.36 -8.40 -5.49
CA TRP A 121 2.41 -9.73 -4.89
C TRP A 121 1.52 -10.66 -5.71
N THR A 122 2.05 -11.81 -6.11
CA THR A 122 1.31 -12.85 -6.83
C THR A 122 1.38 -14.15 -6.04
N LEU A 123 0.24 -14.69 -5.63
CA LEU A 123 0.15 -16.04 -5.07
C LEU A 123 -0.32 -16.99 -6.17
N GLU A 124 0.32 -18.13 -6.33
CA GLU A 124 -0.05 -19.14 -7.34
C GLU A 124 0.04 -20.57 -6.79
N THR A 125 -0.78 -21.48 -7.31
CA THR A 125 -0.66 -22.92 -7.05
C THR A 125 0.46 -23.54 -7.91
N GLN A 126 1.19 -24.51 -7.33
CA GLN A 126 2.31 -25.17 -8.02
C GLN A 126 1.89 -26.42 -8.83
N ASP A 127 0.63 -26.83 -8.75
CA ASP A 127 0.05 -28.07 -9.29
C ASP A 127 -0.28 -28.07 -10.80
N GLY A 128 0.34 -27.21 -11.59
CA GLY A 128 0.22 -27.22 -13.06
C GLY A 128 -1.08 -26.65 -13.63
N ALA A 129 -2.11 -26.40 -12.80
CA ALA A 129 -3.30 -25.62 -13.16
C ALA A 129 -3.11 -24.11 -12.95
N SER A 130 -2.01 -23.72 -12.26
CA SER A 130 -1.54 -22.36 -11.99
C SER A 130 -2.67 -21.31 -11.91
N ILE A 131 -3.56 -21.50 -10.94
CA ILE A 131 -4.48 -20.43 -10.54
C ILE A 131 -3.63 -19.41 -9.79
N SER A 132 -3.67 -18.15 -10.22
CA SER A 132 -2.87 -17.09 -9.62
C SER A 132 -3.72 -15.87 -9.33
N GLU A 133 -3.40 -15.19 -8.23
CA GLU A 133 -4.04 -13.93 -7.84
C GLU A 133 -2.99 -12.90 -7.47
N LYS A 134 -3.31 -11.64 -7.76
CA LYS A 134 -2.40 -10.52 -7.59
C LYS A 134 -2.95 -9.46 -6.66
N ALA A 135 -2.07 -8.87 -5.87
CA ALA A 135 -2.36 -7.69 -5.07
C ALA A 135 -1.24 -6.65 -5.23
N GLU A 136 -1.61 -5.41 -5.52
CA GLU A 136 -0.69 -4.28 -5.49
C GLU A 136 -0.66 -3.69 -4.08
N ILE A 137 0.51 -3.69 -3.45
CA ILE A 137 0.71 -3.35 -2.05
C ILE A 137 1.81 -2.29 -1.94
N ILE A 138 1.69 -1.37 -0.99
CA ILE A 138 2.80 -0.50 -0.58
C ILE A 138 3.24 -0.95 0.83
N PRO A 139 4.29 -1.79 0.96
CA PRO A 139 4.69 -2.33 2.25
C PRO A 139 5.07 -1.25 3.26
N HIS A 140 5.65 -0.15 2.76
CA HIS A 140 6.04 1.01 3.55
C HIS A 140 5.21 2.25 3.15
N PRO A 141 3.95 2.37 3.60
CA PRO A 141 3.06 3.42 3.15
C PRO A 141 3.46 4.80 3.69
N ILE A 142 3.38 5.82 2.83
CA ILE A 142 3.48 7.22 3.22
C ILE A 142 2.06 7.77 3.29
N MET A 143 1.45 7.75 4.47
CA MET A 143 0.07 8.20 4.65
C MET A 143 -0.10 9.01 5.93
N LEU A 144 -0.67 10.20 5.78
CA LEU A 144 -1.12 11.05 6.86
C LEU A 144 -2.63 11.20 6.81
N GLU A 145 -3.30 11.01 7.95
CA GLU A 145 -4.73 11.23 8.11
C GLU A 145 -4.96 12.32 9.17
N VAL A 146 -5.88 13.24 8.88
CA VAL A 146 -6.32 14.25 9.84
C VAL A 146 -7.26 13.61 10.85
N PRO A 147 -6.94 13.62 12.16
CA PRO A 147 -7.86 13.17 13.19
C PRO A 147 -9.19 13.91 13.07
N MET A 148 -10.30 13.18 12.95
CA MET A 148 -11.68 13.71 12.89
C MET A 148 -12.02 14.56 11.65
N GLY A 149 -11.10 14.76 10.71
CA GLY A 149 -11.29 15.64 9.55
C GLY A 149 -11.45 14.92 8.20
N GLY A 150 -11.26 13.60 8.17
CA GLY A 150 -11.38 12.75 6.97
C GLY A 150 -10.38 13.03 5.85
N ALA A 151 -9.58 14.09 5.95
CA ALA A 151 -8.60 14.45 4.96
C ALA A 151 -7.35 13.57 5.07
N LYS A 152 -6.85 13.09 3.94
CA LYS A 152 -5.67 12.23 3.87
C LYS A 152 -4.68 12.75 2.84
N LEU A 153 -3.40 12.59 3.13
CA LEU A 153 -2.31 12.77 2.19
C LEU A 153 -1.58 11.44 2.06
N LYS A 154 -1.52 10.91 0.85
CA LYS A 154 -0.76 9.72 0.49
C LYS A 154 0.38 10.11 -0.44
N ALA A 155 1.51 9.45 -0.36
CA ALA A 155 2.60 9.61 -1.33
C ALA A 155 3.07 8.24 -1.84
N GLU A 156 3.23 8.14 -3.16
CA GLU A 156 3.77 6.98 -3.85
C GLU A 156 5.11 7.35 -4.49
N LEU A 157 6.10 6.46 -4.37
CA LEU A 157 7.39 6.57 -5.04
C LEU A 157 7.25 5.95 -6.44
N VAL A 158 7.42 6.79 -7.47
CA VAL A 158 7.13 6.42 -8.86
C VAL A 158 8.40 6.29 -9.71
N SER A 159 9.48 6.98 -9.33
CA SER A 159 10.81 6.80 -9.95
C SER A 159 11.93 6.99 -8.93
N LEU A 160 13.07 6.33 -9.16
CA LEU A 160 14.30 6.49 -8.38
C LEU A 160 15.27 7.50 -9.00
N LYS A 161 15.27 7.64 -10.33
CA LYS A 161 16.23 8.46 -11.09
C LYS A 161 15.51 9.22 -12.23
N PRO A 162 15.19 10.51 -12.04
CA PRO A 162 15.24 11.25 -10.78
C PRO A 162 14.26 10.67 -9.75
N THR A 163 14.52 10.86 -8.45
CA THR A 163 13.55 10.47 -7.43
C THR A 163 12.28 11.29 -7.62
N TYR A 164 11.14 10.61 -7.74
CA TYR A 164 9.86 11.22 -8.06
C TYR A 164 8.75 10.62 -7.20
N TYR A 165 8.03 11.48 -6.49
CA TYR A 165 6.87 11.12 -5.72
C TYR A 165 5.60 11.73 -6.32
N GLU A 166 4.54 10.93 -6.34
CA GLU A 166 3.18 11.39 -6.60
C GLU A 166 2.39 11.42 -5.31
N MET A 167 1.80 12.58 -5.01
CA MET A 167 1.05 12.79 -3.79
C MET A 167 -0.44 12.97 -4.08
N TYR A 168 -1.24 12.23 -3.34
CA TYR A 168 -2.68 12.13 -3.52
C TYR A 168 -3.39 12.64 -2.28
N LEU A 169 -4.39 13.50 -2.50
CA LEU A 169 -5.19 14.09 -1.44
C LEU A 169 -6.61 13.52 -1.48
N GLU A 170 -7.11 13.09 -0.33
CA GLU A 170 -8.50 12.70 -0.14
C GLU A 170 -9.14 13.62 0.89
N GLY A 171 -10.46 13.82 0.80
CA GLY A 171 -11.20 14.71 1.71
C GLY A 171 -10.86 16.20 1.58
N ILE A 172 -10.22 16.60 0.47
CA ILE A 172 -9.94 18.00 0.11
C ILE A 172 -10.91 18.42 -1.00
N GLN A 173 -11.48 19.62 -0.87
CA GLN A 173 -12.43 20.12 -1.85
C GLN A 173 -11.72 20.60 -3.13
N THR A 174 -12.33 20.36 -4.29
CA THR A 174 -11.91 20.98 -5.54
C THR A 174 -11.90 22.50 -5.39
N PHE A 175 -10.88 23.14 -5.94
CA PHE A 175 -10.56 24.56 -5.84
C PHE A 175 -10.20 25.04 -4.43
N GLU A 176 -9.94 24.16 -3.45
CA GLU A 176 -9.33 24.57 -2.19
C GLU A 176 -7.92 25.13 -2.47
N LYS A 177 -7.64 26.34 -1.95
CA LYS A 177 -6.30 26.93 -2.06
C LYS A 177 -5.35 26.21 -1.12
N LEU A 178 -4.26 25.68 -1.67
CA LEU A 178 -3.18 25.03 -0.94
C LEU A 178 -1.87 25.79 -1.15
N ASN A 179 -1.03 25.75 -0.13
CA ASN A 179 0.36 26.18 -0.21
C ASN A 179 1.26 24.96 0.01
N LEU A 180 2.12 24.67 -0.98
CA LEU A 180 3.15 23.66 -0.87
C LEU A 180 4.49 24.35 -0.64
N ARG A 181 5.16 23.97 0.44
CA ARG A 181 6.53 24.34 0.72
C ARG A 181 7.39 23.09 0.83
N SER A 182 8.39 22.94 -0.01
CA SER A 182 9.39 21.86 0.08
C SER A 182 10.78 22.43 0.27
N PHE A 183 11.55 21.86 1.19
CA PHE A 183 12.94 22.21 1.44
C PHE A 183 13.83 20.98 1.25
N SER A 184 14.87 21.08 0.43
CA SER A 184 15.83 20.00 0.17
C SER A 184 17.21 20.59 -0.03
N SER A 185 18.20 20.17 0.77
CA SER A 185 19.62 20.57 0.63
C SER A 185 19.88 22.08 0.38
N GLY A 186 19.11 22.96 1.03
CA GLY A 186 19.26 24.42 0.91
C GLY A 186 18.32 25.06 -0.13
N GLU A 187 17.72 24.27 -1.02
CA GLU A 187 16.74 24.76 -1.99
C GLU A 187 15.32 24.75 -1.40
N THR A 188 14.54 25.79 -1.71
CA THR A 188 13.14 25.90 -1.28
C THR A 188 12.24 26.11 -2.49
N ILE A 189 11.18 25.32 -2.58
CA ILE A 189 10.03 25.58 -3.43
C ILE A 189 8.90 26.01 -2.51
N ASP A 190 8.28 27.16 -2.79
CA ASP A 190 7.11 27.66 -2.08
C ASP A 190 6.09 28.13 -3.12
N LYS A 191 4.95 27.43 -3.21
CA LYS A 191 3.98 27.60 -4.29
C LYS A 191 2.55 27.48 -3.76
N ASP A 192 1.75 28.49 -4.10
CA ASP A 192 0.30 28.46 -3.98
C ASP A 192 -0.33 27.85 -5.23
N PHE A 193 -1.35 27.01 -5.04
CA PHE A 193 -2.15 26.47 -6.14
C PHE A 193 -3.58 26.15 -5.67
N HIS A 194 -4.49 25.96 -6.62
CA HIS A 194 -5.84 25.47 -6.35
C HIS A 194 -5.88 23.98 -6.65
N TYR A 195 -6.33 23.18 -5.69
CA TYR A 195 -6.39 21.74 -5.82
C TYR A 195 -7.53 21.29 -6.74
N THR A 196 -7.28 20.32 -7.60
CA THR A 196 -8.33 19.65 -8.37
C THR A 196 -8.49 18.24 -7.85
N GLN A 197 -9.70 17.84 -7.43
CA GLN A 197 -9.93 16.50 -6.91
C GLN A 197 -9.52 15.42 -7.92
N GLY A 198 -8.77 14.41 -7.45
CA GLY A 198 -8.23 13.35 -8.29
C GLY A 198 -6.92 13.71 -9.00
N SER A 199 -6.48 14.97 -8.97
CA SER A 199 -5.14 15.33 -9.40
C SER A 199 -4.08 14.85 -8.40
N CYS A 200 -2.91 14.49 -8.91
CA CYS A 200 -1.72 14.25 -8.12
C CYS A 200 -0.86 15.52 -8.03
N ILE A 201 -0.15 15.66 -6.92
CA ILE A 201 0.92 16.65 -6.77
C ILE A 201 2.24 15.93 -7.01
N ALA A 202 2.93 16.34 -8.07
CA ALA A 202 4.25 15.86 -8.45
C ALA A 202 5.34 16.52 -7.60
N LEU A 203 6.24 15.72 -7.01
CA LEU A 203 7.41 16.22 -6.29
C LEU A 203 8.69 15.50 -6.72
N MET A 204 9.67 16.30 -7.13
CA MET A 204 11.02 15.86 -7.47
C MET A 204 12.00 16.55 -6.51
N PRO A 205 12.33 15.93 -5.37
CA PRO A 205 13.11 16.57 -4.30
C PRO A 205 14.62 16.69 -4.58
N GLY A 206 15.09 16.17 -5.71
CA GLY A 206 16.51 16.13 -6.05
C GLY A 206 17.12 17.51 -6.29
N VAL A 207 18.34 17.70 -5.82
CA VAL A 207 19.11 18.95 -5.93
C VAL A 207 20.35 18.74 -6.79
N ILE A 208 20.66 19.69 -7.67
CA ILE A 208 21.80 19.59 -8.59
C ILE A 208 23.11 19.51 -7.78
N GLY A 209 23.96 18.55 -8.13
CA GLY A 209 25.25 18.33 -7.46
C GLY A 209 25.15 17.56 -6.13
N LYS A 210 23.99 16.97 -5.83
CA LYS A 210 23.76 16.15 -4.63
C LYS A 210 23.24 14.77 -5.04
N GLU A 211 23.74 13.72 -4.38
CA GLU A 211 23.43 12.31 -4.70
C GLU A 211 22.20 11.79 -3.97
N GLY A 212 21.83 12.42 -2.85
CA GLY A 212 20.66 12.08 -2.05
C GLY A 212 20.45 13.04 -0.89
N GLY A 213 19.36 12.82 -0.16
CA GLY A 213 19.05 13.58 1.04
C GLY A 213 17.61 13.40 1.52
N LEU A 214 17.19 14.33 2.38
CA LEU A 214 15.83 14.40 2.90
C LEU A 214 15.17 15.68 2.39
N CYS A 215 13.89 15.57 2.05
CA CYS A 215 13.03 16.68 1.69
C CYS A 215 11.97 16.89 2.76
N ASP A 216 12.01 18.06 3.41
CA ASP A 216 10.97 18.49 4.35
C ASP A 216 9.86 19.18 3.56
N LEU A 217 8.71 18.52 3.44
CA LEU A 217 7.53 19.01 2.75
C LEU A 217 6.46 19.43 3.77
N THR A 218 5.94 20.63 3.59
CA THR A 218 4.75 21.12 4.28
C THR A 218 3.68 21.47 3.26
N LEU A 219 2.50 20.85 3.38
CA LEU A 219 1.32 21.23 2.63
C LEU A 219 0.33 21.91 3.57
N THR A 220 0.10 23.20 3.37
CA THR A 220 -0.79 24.04 4.18
C THR A 220 -2.11 24.26 3.45
N ARG A 221 -3.21 23.92 4.12
CA ARG A 221 -4.58 24.18 3.67
C ARG A 221 -5.01 25.62 3.97
N GLN A 222 -5.99 26.16 3.24
CA GLN A 222 -6.54 27.50 3.49
C GLN A 222 -7.05 27.68 4.94
N LYS A 223 -7.59 26.62 5.54
CA LYS A 223 -8.06 26.62 6.94
C LYS A 223 -6.93 26.44 7.98
N GLY A 224 -5.67 26.53 7.55
CA GLY A 224 -4.48 26.48 8.41
C GLY A 224 -3.97 25.07 8.74
N ALA A 225 -4.73 24.00 8.50
CA ALA A 225 -4.26 22.64 8.73
C ALA A 225 -3.02 22.32 7.87
N LYS A 226 -2.03 21.62 8.46
CA LYS A 226 -0.75 21.31 7.82
C LYS A 226 -0.46 19.82 7.82
N PHE A 227 -0.13 19.29 6.66
CA PHE A 227 0.53 18.00 6.52
C PHE A 227 2.04 18.25 6.46
N LYS A 228 2.83 17.50 7.24
CA LYS A 228 4.28 17.56 7.22
C LYS A 228 4.86 16.18 6.93
N LEU A 229 5.62 16.09 5.85
CA LEU A 229 6.28 14.87 5.42
C LEU A 229 7.79 15.12 5.37
N ARG A 230 8.57 14.12 5.77
CA ARG A 230 10.00 14.06 5.52
C ARG A 230 10.29 12.91 4.56
N LEU A 231 10.56 13.24 3.30
CA LEU A 231 10.70 12.28 2.21
C LEU A 231 12.18 12.05 1.86
N PRO A 232 12.67 10.79 1.86
CA PRO A 232 14.02 10.49 1.39
C PRO A 232 14.10 10.61 -0.13
N TRP A 233 15.28 10.95 -0.64
CA TRP A 233 15.55 10.96 -2.09
C TRP A 233 16.99 10.60 -2.43
N GLY A 234 17.21 10.15 -3.66
CA GLY A 234 18.51 9.67 -4.12
C GLY A 234 19.00 8.49 -3.28
N ASP A 235 20.26 8.52 -2.87
CA ASP A 235 20.87 7.43 -2.09
C ASP A 235 20.18 7.19 -0.73
N GLU A 236 19.57 8.22 -0.14
CA GLU A 236 18.83 8.11 1.13
C GLU A 236 17.66 7.12 1.03
N VAL A 237 17.05 6.98 -0.15
CA VAL A 237 15.98 6.00 -0.44
C VAL A 237 16.55 4.59 -0.53
N LEU A 238 17.71 4.43 -1.15
CA LEU A 238 18.33 3.13 -1.39
C LEU A 238 18.77 2.46 -0.08
N ASP A 239 19.10 3.25 0.94
CA ASP A 239 19.41 2.71 2.27
C ASP A 239 18.26 1.92 2.90
N TYR A 240 17.00 2.19 2.55
CA TYR A 240 15.87 1.39 3.06
C TYR A 240 15.93 -0.05 2.57
N LEU A 241 16.64 -0.33 1.47
CA LEU A 241 16.86 -1.69 0.98
C LEU A 241 17.73 -2.52 1.91
N LYS A 242 18.57 -1.88 2.76
CA LYS A 242 19.40 -2.56 3.76
C LYS A 242 18.55 -3.12 4.91
N GLY A 243 17.38 -2.52 5.16
CA GLY A 243 16.46 -2.95 6.20
C GLY A 243 16.79 -2.45 7.61
N ASP A 244 17.74 -1.53 7.75
CA ASP A 244 18.16 -0.98 9.05
C ASP A 244 17.50 0.37 9.38
N LYS A 245 16.77 0.96 8.43
CA LYS A 245 16.08 2.24 8.62
C LYS A 245 14.68 2.04 9.19
N ASP A 246 14.37 2.84 10.20
CA ASP A 246 13.04 2.96 10.76
C ASP A 246 12.05 3.57 9.75
N PRO A 247 10.74 3.36 9.95
CA PRO A 247 9.70 4.08 9.24
C PRO A 247 9.87 5.60 9.23
N ILE A 248 9.54 6.23 8.09
CA ILE A 248 9.55 7.68 7.95
C ILE A 248 8.68 8.38 9.02
N ILE A 249 9.15 9.55 9.45
CA ILE A 249 8.42 10.41 10.40
C ILE A 249 7.33 11.17 9.64
N LEU A 250 6.10 11.02 10.10
CA LEU A 250 4.91 11.61 9.52
C LEU A 250 4.20 12.43 10.60
N GLU A 251 3.96 13.72 10.33
CA GLU A 251 3.30 14.59 11.30
C GLU A 251 2.12 15.36 10.69
N PHE A 252 1.03 15.45 11.46
CA PHE A 252 -0.08 16.35 11.18
C PHE A 252 -0.16 17.43 12.27
N THR A 253 -0.44 18.67 11.89
CA THR A 253 -0.68 19.77 12.84
C THR A 253 -2.01 20.45 12.55
N GLN A 254 -2.95 20.35 13.49
CA GLN A 254 -4.19 21.14 13.48
C GLN A 254 -3.91 22.54 14.01
N ILE A 255 -4.24 23.57 13.23
CA ILE A 255 -4.23 24.95 13.74
C ILE A 255 -5.62 25.24 14.30
N SER A 256 -5.74 25.28 15.63
CA SER A 256 -6.95 25.81 16.27
C SER A 256 -6.94 27.32 16.13
N ASN A 257 -7.85 27.89 15.34
CA ASN A 257 -8.17 29.31 15.48
C ASN A 257 -8.89 29.46 16.83
N LYS A 258 -8.15 29.76 17.90
CA LYS A 258 -8.76 30.39 19.08
C LYS A 258 -9.29 31.73 18.61
N VAL A 259 -10.59 31.78 18.30
CA VAL A 259 -11.34 33.03 18.27
C VAL A 259 -11.19 33.60 19.67
N LYS A 260 -10.29 34.59 19.84
CA LYS A 260 -10.35 35.46 21.00
C LYS A 260 -11.70 36.14 20.90
N SER A 261 -12.66 35.68 21.70
CA SER A 261 -13.84 36.49 22.00
C SER A 261 -13.30 37.77 22.65
N LEU A 262 -13.27 38.86 21.88
CA LEU A 262 -13.20 40.19 22.47
C LEU A 262 -14.49 40.33 23.29
N LYS A 263 -14.34 40.25 24.62
CA LYS A 263 -15.30 40.82 25.56
C LYS A 263 -14.88 42.24 25.85
#